data_AF-A0A1I0JR76-F1
#
_entry.id   AF-A0A1I0JR76-F1
#
_cell.length_a   1.000
_cell.length_b   1.000
_cell.length_c   1.000
_cell.angle_alpha   90.00
_cell.angle_beta   90.00
_cell.angle_gamma   90.00
#
_symmetry.space_group_name_H-M   'P 1'
#
loop_
_entity.id
_entity.type
_entity.pdbx_description
1 polymer ?
#
loop_
_entity_poly.entity_id
_entity_poly.type
_entity_poly.pdbx_seq_one_letter_code
_entity_poly.pdbx_strand_id
1 'polypeptide(L)'
;MAYKPFYQITDWQNLPIQKTPINRTNLLHVENGIKEADNRIIHLDTEKLEKSEANLMVKSVVVDAKTGVITVTLLNGTVYTYDLDIERVVVNFDITDDNILILTLADGTKKRVDLTRFVYSFSNTATITMKMVNRKVTAEIVDGSVTMAKLDASIQSTFLQYLLDAESARDLALQYQKNAKRYAIGDAEFDGSETDNAEYYCDQSKKYSEIAQEVAAMTYPNVYVDIGNGHLLAIGGNNFYLSLDSSGHLISQIGSGETV
;
A
#
# COMPACT_ATOMS: atom_id res chain seq x y z
N MET A 1 -35.90 47.82 -70.23
CA MET A 1 -36.09 49.23 -70.60
C MET A 1 -37.55 49.52 -70.32
N ALA A 2 -37.86 50.38 -69.34
CA ALA A 2 -39.22 50.55 -68.83
C ALA A 2 -40.20 50.95 -69.94
N TYR A 3 -41.38 50.34 -69.95
CA TYR A 3 -42.45 50.75 -70.88
C TYR A 3 -42.84 52.21 -70.65
N LYS A 4 -43.19 52.90 -71.74
CA LYS A 4 -43.66 54.29 -71.73
C LYS A 4 -45.09 54.34 -72.26
N PRO A 5 -45.89 55.36 -71.90
CA PRO A 5 -47.21 55.56 -72.48
C PRO A 5 -47.14 55.53 -73.99
N PHE A 6 -47.83 54.57 -74.58
CA PHE A 6 -47.87 54.37 -76.03
C PHE A 6 -49.15 54.95 -76.61
N TYR A 7 -50.26 54.86 -75.87
CA TYR A 7 -51.57 55.24 -76.37
C TYR A 7 -51.97 56.66 -75.94
N GLN A 8 -52.41 57.46 -76.91
CA GLN A 8 -53.00 58.78 -76.70
C GLN A 8 -54.42 58.79 -77.25
N ILE A 9 -55.35 59.39 -76.50
CA ILE A 9 -56.76 59.49 -76.89
C ILE A 9 -56.86 60.43 -78.10
N THR A 10 -57.61 60.01 -79.11
CA THR A 10 -57.95 60.79 -80.29
C THR A 10 -59.04 61.81 -79.94
N ASP A 11 -58.91 63.06 -80.42
CA ASP A 11 -59.96 64.05 -80.21
C ASP A 11 -61.17 63.81 -81.13
N TRP A 12 -62.11 62.97 -80.67
CA TRP A 12 -63.32 62.63 -81.42
C TRP A 12 -64.33 63.77 -81.45
N GLN A 13 -65.00 63.93 -82.60
CA GLN A 13 -65.99 64.97 -82.84
C GLN A 13 -67.35 64.36 -83.26
N ASN A 14 -68.45 65.06 -82.95
CA ASN A 14 -69.81 64.64 -83.33
C ASN A 14 -70.19 65.17 -84.72
N LEU A 15 -71.17 64.53 -85.37
CA LEU A 15 -71.75 65.01 -86.64
C LEU A 15 -72.23 66.47 -86.53
N PRO A 16 -72.11 67.29 -87.61
CA PRO A 16 -71.99 66.93 -89.03
C PRO A 16 -70.56 66.78 -89.57
N ILE A 17 -69.56 66.71 -88.69
CA ILE A 17 -68.15 66.71 -89.09
C ILE A 17 -67.79 65.37 -89.74
N GLN A 18 -67.43 65.38 -91.03
CA GLN A 18 -67.15 64.17 -91.85
C GLN A 18 -65.84 63.44 -91.50
N LYS A 19 -65.10 63.91 -90.48
CA LYS A 19 -63.79 63.35 -90.12
C LYS A 19 -63.87 62.09 -89.25
N THR A 20 -64.99 61.84 -88.57
CA THR A 20 -65.12 60.74 -87.60
C THR A 20 -66.44 59.94 -87.84
N PRO A 21 -66.40 58.60 -87.99
CA PRO A 21 -67.57 57.81 -88.42
C PRO A 21 -68.69 57.57 -87.37
N ILE A 22 -68.45 57.80 -86.07
CA ILE A 22 -69.32 57.36 -84.95
C ILE A 22 -69.39 58.44 -83.84
N ASN A 23 -70.44 58.42 -83.00
CA ASN A 23 -70.67 59.30 -81.83
C ASN A 23 -69.48 59.33 -80.84
N ARG A 24 -69.03 60.54 -80.48
CA ARG A 24 -67.87 60.85 -79.60
C ARG A 24 -67.88 60.07 -78.28
N THR A 25 -69.04 59.94 -77.64
CA THR A 25 -69.12 59.38 -76.28
C THR A 25 -68.70 57.90 -76.24
N ASN A 26 -69.21 57.08 -77.16
CA ASN A 26 -68.90 55.64 -77.17
C ASN A 26 -67.45 55.37 -77.57
N LEU A 27 -66.89 56.16 -78.49
CA LEU A 27 -65.49 56.05 -78.88
C LEU A 27 -64.54 56.47 -77.77
N LEU A 28 -64.85 57.58 -77.06
CA LEU A 28 -64.07 57.98 -75.88
C LEU A 28 -64.10 56.92 -74.78
N HIS A 29 -65.21 56.19 -74.59
CA HIS A 29 -65.25 55.08 -73.62
C HIS A 29 -64.28 53.96 -73.99
N VAL A 30 -64.23 53.57 -75.27
CA VAL A 30 -63.31 52.53 -75.76
C VAL A 30 -61.86 53.00 -75.64
N GLU A 31 -61.54 54.20 -76.10
CA GLU A 31 -60.19 54.76 -76.04
C GLU A 31 -59.70 54.98 -74.59
N ASN A 32 -60.59 55.41 -73.68
CA ASN A 32 -60.26 55.48 -72.25
C ASN A 32 -59.93 54.09 -71.68
N GLY A 33 -60.67 53.05 -72.10
CA GLY A 33 -60.36 51.67 -71.72
C GLY A 33 -58.98 51.21 -72.23
N ILE A 34 -58.62 51.58 -73.46
CA ILE A 34 -57.30 51.28 -74.04
C ILE A 34 -56.20 52.03 -73.28
N LYS A 35 -56.40 53.32 -72.99
CA LYS A 35 -55.45 54.13 -72.20
C LYS A 35 -55.25 53.56 -70.80
N GLU A 36 -56.33 53.13 -70.15
CA GLU A 36 -56.26 52.52 -68.83
C GLU A 36 -55.54 51.16 -68.87
N ALA A 37 -55.74 50.36 -69.92
CA ALA A 37 -54.98 49.12 -70.11
C ALA A 37 -53.48 49.39 -70.33
N ASP A 38 -53.12 50.40 -71.12
CA ASP A 38 -51.72 50.84 -71.32
C ASP A 38 -51.08 51.25 -69.97
N ASN A 39 -51.78 52.07 -69.18
CA ASN A 39 -51.33 52.47 -67.84
C ASN A 39 -51.11 51.27 -66.91
N ARG A 40 -52.02 50.28 -66.91
CA ARG A 40 -51.88 49.06 -66.09
C ARG A 40 -50.72 48.17 -66.54
N ILE A 41 -50.44 48.10 -67.84
CA ILE A 41 -49.27 47.36 -68.37
C ILE A 41 -47.97 48.01 -67.89
N ILE A 42 -47.88 49.34 -67.94
CA ILE A 42 -46.73 50.08 -67.41
C ILE A 42 -46.57 49.83 -65.92
N HIS A 43 -47.67 49.89 -65.16
CA HIS A 43 -47.64 49.64 -63.71
C HIS A 43 -47.17 48.21 -63.39
N LEU A 44 -47.70 47.20 -64.10
CA LEU A 44 -47.25 45.81 -63.98
C LEU A 44 -45.77 45.64 -64.33
N ASP A 45 -45.26 46.34 -65.33
CA ASP A 45 -43.83 46.34 -65.68
C ASP A 45 -42.97 46.95 -64.58
N THR A 46 -43.46 47.98 -63.89
CA THR A 46 -42.75 48.62 -62.77
C THR A 46 -42.78 47.82 -61.48
N GLU A 47 -43.82 47.01 -61.27
CA GLU A 47 -44.02 46.26 -60.02
C GLU A 47 -43.58 44.79 -60.11
N LYS A 48 -43.49 44.22 -61.32
CA LYS A 48 -43.06 42.82 -61.48
C LYS A 48 -41.61 42.66 -61.01
N LEU A 49 -41.33 41.51 -60.42
CA LEU A 49 -39.96 41.11 -60.09
C LEU A 49 -39.19 40.79 -61.38
N GLU A 50 -38.04 41.42 -61.56
CA GLU A 50 -37.18 41.16 -62.72
C GLU A 50 -36.57 39.76 -62.64
N LYS A 51 -36.49 39.07 -63.79
CA LYS A 51 -35.98 37.69 -63.83
C LYS A 51 -34.55 37.60 -63.30
N SER A 52 -33.72 38.62 -63.53
CA SER A 52 -32.35 38.69 -63.00
C SER A 52 -32.30 38.78 -61.49
N GLU A 53 -33.27 39.44 -60.86
CA GLU A 53 -33.36 39.57 -59.40
C GLU A 53 -34.00 38.32 -58.79
N ALA A 54 -35.06 37.79 -59.39
CA ALA A 54 -35.67 36.52 -59.01
C ALA A 54 -34.65 35.39 -58.98
N ASN A 55 -33.76 35.34 -59.97
CA ASN A 55 -32.69 34.37 -60.09
C ASN A 55 -31.70 34.38 -58.92
N LEU A 56 -31.57 35.52 -58.21
CA LEU A 56 -30.70 35.67 -57.04
C LEU A 56 -31.39 35.27 -55.72
N MET A 57 -32.70 35.01 -55.74
CA MET A 57 -33.42 34.57 -54.55
C MET A 57 -33.10 33.11 -54.22
N VAL A 58 -33.27 32.76 -52.93
CA VAL A 58 -32.99 31.42 -52.41
C VAL A 58 -34.07 30.44 -52.87
N LYS A 59 -33.63 29.35 -53.49
CA LYS A 59 -34.47 28.19 -53.84
C LYS A 59 -34.58 27.21 -52.68
N SER A 60 -33.46 26.90 -52.04
CA SER A 60 -33.41 25.93 -50.94
C SER A 60 -32.22 26.19 -50.02
N VAL A 61 -32.39 25.80 -48.75
CA VAL A 61 -31.33 25.74 -47.75
C VAL A 61 -31.33 24.33 -47.17
N VAL A 62 -30.17 23.68 -47.20
CA VAL A 62 -29.97 22.35 -46.63
C VAL A 62 -28.86 22.43 -45.60
N VAL A 63 -29.08 21.82 -44.43
CA VAL A 63 -28.09 21.72 -43.36
C VAL A 63 -27.71 20.26 -43.20
N ASP A 64 -26.44 19.94 -43.34
CA ASP A 64 -25.91 18.64 -42.92
C ASP A 64 -25.56 18.70 -41.44
N ALA A 65 -26.38 18.08 -40.59
CA ALA A 65 -26.19 18.10 -39.15
C ALA A 65 -24.94 17.33 -38.66
N LYS A 66 -24.31 16.50 -39.51
CA LYS A 66 -23.09 15.78 -39.14
C LYS A 66 -21.84 16.60 -39.41
N THR A 67 -21.82 17.32 -40.53
CA THR A 67 -20.66 18.10 -40.97
C THR A 67 -20.78 19.59 -40.65
N GLY A 68 -21.97 20.09 -40.32
CA GLY A 68 -22.22 21.51 -40.08
C GLY A 68 -22.34 22.35 -41.34
N VAL A 69 -22.20 21.75 -42.52
CA VAL A 69 -22.22 22.47 -43.79
C VAL A 69 -23.64 22.92 -44.13
N ILE A 70 -23.81 24.23 -44.30
CA ILE A 70 -25.02 24.85 -44.81
C ILE A 70 -24.85 25.09 -46.31
N THR A 71 -25.71 24.48 -47.12
CA THR A 71 -25.75 24.67 -48.58
C THR A 71 -26.96 25.49 -48.96
N VAL A 72 -26.72 26.65 -49.56
CA VAL A 72 -27.75 27.55 -50.10
C VAL A 72 -27.72 27.44 -51.62
N THR A 73 -28.86 27.10 -52.22
CA THR A 73 -29.02 27.07 -53.69
C THR A 73 -29.96 28.20 -54.08
N LEU A 74 -29.53 29.04 -55.02
CA LEU A 74 -30.35 30.09 -55.60
C LEU A 74 -31.24 29.57 -56.73
N LEU A 75 -32.25 30.34 -57.15
CA LEU A 75 -33.17 29.95 -58.22
C LEU A 75 -32.48 29.77 -59.59
N ASN A 76 -31.37 30.47 -59.82
CA ASN A 76 -30.53 30.28 -61.01
C ASN A 76 -29.61 29.03 -60.95
N GLY A 77 -29.58 28.31 -59.83
CA GLY A 77 -28.74 27.14 -59.62
C GLY A 77 -27.35 27.43 -59.03
N THR A 78 -26.98 28.69 -58.79
CA THR A 78 -25.75 29.03 -58.05
C THR A 78 -25.82 28.46 -56.64
N VAL A 79 -24.71 27.89 -56.17
CA VAL A 79 -24.60 27.26 -54.85
C VAL A 79 -23.57 28.00 -54.00
N TYR A 80 -23.95 28.31 -52.76
CA TYR A 80 -23.05 28.80 -51.72
C TYR A 80 -22.99 27.78 -50.58
N THR A 81 -21.78 27.50 -50.09
CA THR A 81 -21.57 26.64 -48.94
C THR A 81 -20.93 27.43 -47.80
N TYR A 82 -21.47 27.26 -46.61
CA TYR A 82 -20.91 27.79 -45.37
C TYR A 82 -20.62 26.62 -44.45
N ASP A 83 -19.35 26.46 -44.09
CA ASP A 83 -18.91 25.40 -43.20
C ASP A 83 -18.92 25.91 -41.76
N LEU A 84 -19.60 25.20 -40.86
CA LEU A 84 -19.61 25.50 -39.44
C LEU A 84 -18.71 24.48 -38.75
N ASP A 85 -17.73 24.94 -37.95
CA ASP A 85 -16.79 24.07 -37.21
C ASP A 85 -17.47 23.25 -36.06
N ILE A 86 -18.71 22.76 -36.22
CA ILE A 86 -19.45 22.06 -35.17
C ILE A 86 -18.79 20.73 -34.81
N GLU A 87 -18.12 20.07 -35.76
CA GLU A 87 -17.32 18.87 -35.58
C GLU A 87 -16.12 19.09 -34.64
N ARG A 88 -15.74 20.34 -34.37
CA ARG A 88 -14.64 20.68 -33.46
C ARG A 88 -15.12 20.96 -32.04
N VAL A 89 -16.42 21.10 -31.84
CA VAL A 89 -17.01 21.35 -30.52
C VAL A 89 -17.04 20.06 -29.70
N VAL A 90 -16.46 20.10 -28.51
CA VAL A 90 -16.54 19.00 -27.54
C VAL A 90 -17.89 19.06 -26.84
N VAL A 91 -18.67 17.99 -26.95
CA VAL A 91 -19.99 17.87 -26.32
C VAL A 91 -19.97 17.07 -25.02
N ASN A 92 -18.95 16.24 -24.83
CA ASN A 92 -18.76 15.48 -23.60
C ASN A 92 -17.27 15.24 -23.32
N PHE A 93 -16.89 15.17 -22.06
CA PHE A 93 -15.56 14.80 -21.62
C PHE A 93 -15.65 13.74 -20.51
N ASP A 94 -14.80 12.73 -20.58
CA ASP A 94 -14.76 11.62 -19.62
C ASP A 94 -13.32 11.16 -19.37
N ILE A 95 -13.05 10.60 -18.19
CA ILE A 95 -11.75 10.04 -17.83
C ILE A 95 -11.93 8.56 -17.51
N THR A 96 -11.20 7.71 -18.23
CA THR A 96 -11.20 6.26 -18.01
C THR A 96 -10.29 5.84 -16.86
N ASP A 97 -10.48 4.61 -16.35
CA ASP A 97 -9.65 4.00 -15.30
C ASP A 97 -8.16 3.90 -15.71
N ASP A 98 -7.87 3.83 -17.01
CA ASP A 98 -6.52 3.83 -17.58
C ASP A 98 -5.91 5.25 -17.70
N ASN A 99 -6.47 6.25 -17.03
CA ASN A 99 -6.06 7.66 -17.08
C ASN A 99 -6.08 8.26 -18.50
N ILE A 100 -7.02 7.85 -19.34
CA ILE A 100 -7.21 8.45 -20.68
C ILE A 100 -8.41 9.39 -20.63
N LEU A 101 -8.17 10.67 -20.94
CA LEU A 101 -9.21 11.66 -21.18
C LEU A 101 -9.78 11.45 -22.58
N ILE A 102 -11.10 11.21 -22.64
CA ILE A 102 -11.86 11.04 -23.86
C ILE A 102 -12.70 12.29 -24.06
N LEU A 103 -12.41 13.04 -25.13
CA LEU A 103 -13.23 14.15 -25.60
C LEU A 103 -14.13 13.62 -26.72
N THR A 104 -15.44 13.67 -26.53
CA THR A 104 -16.41 13.33 -27.58
C THR A 104 -16.83 14.61 -28.28
N LEU A 105 -16.63 14.67 -29.59
CA LEU A 105 -17.00 15.81 -30.43
C LEU A 105 -18.47 15.70 -30.86
N ALA A 106 -19.06 16.80 -31.33
CA ALA A 106 -20.46 16.84 -31.74
C ALA A 106 -20.79 15.89 -32.91
N ASP A 107 -19.80 15.58 -33.75
CA ASP A 107 -19.92 14.62 -34.85
C ASP A 107 -19.87 13.14 -34.39
N GLY A 108 -19.67 12.90 -33.09
CA GLY A 108 -19.56 11.58 -32.47
C GLY A 108 -18.14 11.00 -32.46
N THR A 109 -17.16 11.66 -33.09
CA THR A 109 -15.76 11.22 -33.04
C THR A 109 -15.15 11.47 -31.66
N LYS A 110 -14.11 10.70 -31.32
CA LYS A 110 -13.47 10.74 -30.01
C LYS A 110 -11.99 11.09 -30.14
N LYS A 111 -11.55 12.10 -29.41
CA LYS A 111 -10.12 12.41 -29.21
C LYS A 111 -9.68 11.86 -27.87
N ARG A 112 -8.57 11.12 -27.88
CA ARG A 112 -7.99 10.47 -26.69
C ARG A 112 -6.72 11.21 -26.31
N VAL A 113 -6.62 11.60 -25.04
CA VAL A 113 -5.41 12.22 -24.47
C VAL A 113 -4.95 11.33 -23.33
N ASP A 114 -3.74 10.79 -23.44
CA ASP A 114 -3.13 9.96 -22.42
C ASP A 114 -2.64 10.84 -21.26
N LEU A 115 -3.24 10.69 -20.09
CA LEU A 115 -2.85 11.40 -18.87
C LEU A 115 -1.86 10.62 -18.01
N THR A 116 -1.43 9.42 -18.42
CA THR A 116 -0.48 8.58 -17.66
C THR A 116 0.78 9.36 -17.30
N ARG A 117 1.24 10.26 -18.17
CA ARG A 117 2.42 11.10 -17.92
C ARG A 117 2.20 12.20 -16.87
N PHE A 118 0.95 12.53 -16.57
CA PHE A 118 0.56 13.48 -15.52
C PHE A 118 0.17 12.79 -14.21
N VAL A 119 -0.08 11.48 -14.25
CA VAL A 119 -0.36 10.66 -13.07
C VAL A 119 0.93 9.98 -12.63
N TYR A 120 1.61 10.58 -11.65
CA TYR A 120 2.72 9.91 -10.99
C TYR A 120 2.22 8.69 -10.22
N SER A 121 2.55 7.50 -10.69
CA SER A 121 2.35 6.27 -9.93
C SER A 121 3.58 6.00 -9.06
N PHE A 122 3.36 5.73 -7.78
CA PHE A 122 4.37 5.28 -6.83
C PHE A 122 3.92 3.95 -6.24
N SER A 123 4.84 3.01 -6.15
CA SER A 123 4.60 1.68 -5.64
C SER A 123 5.28 1.50 -4.29
N ASN A 124 4.63 0.68 -3.45
CA ASN A 124 5.21 0.27 -2.18
C ASN A 124 6.13 -0.93 -2.39
N THR A 125 7.14 -1.02 -1.54
CA THR A 125 8.01 -2.18 -1.41
C THR A 125 7.86 -2.78 -0.02
N ALA A 126 8.48 -3.93 0.22
CA ALA A 126 8.50 -4.52 1.57
C ALA A 126 9.20 -3.63 2.61
N THR A 127 10.09 -2.72 2.19
CA THR A 127 10.91 -1.88 3.09
C THR A 127 10.43 -0.44 3.16
N ILE A 128 9.96 0.11 2.04
CA ILE A 128 9.55 1.50 1.92
C ILE A 128 8.10 1.55 1.46
N THR A 129 7.28 2.23 2.24
CA THR A 129 5.91 2.59 1.88
C THR A 129 5.84 4.05 1.48
N MET A 130 5.07 4.36 0.44
CA MET A 130 4.88 5.70 -0.10
C MET A 130 3.39 6.06 -0.03
N LYS A 131 3.10 7.26 0.46
CA LYS A 131 1.75 7.82 0.53
C LYS A 131 1.71 9.21 -0.06
N MET A 132 0.60 9.55 -0.71
CA MET A 132 0.32 10.90 -1.18
C MET A 132 -0.79 11.51 -0.35
N VAL A 133 -0.51 12.67 0.23
CA VAL A 133 -1.52 13.48 0.92
C VAL A 133 -1.36 14.91 0.41
N ASN A 134 -2.45 15.53 -0.05
CA ASN A 134 -2.44 16.92 -0.55
C ASN A 134 -1.33 17.21 -1.58
N ARG A 135 -1.14 16.32 -2.56
CA ARG A 135 -0.09 16.43 -3.61
C ARG A 135 1.35 16.39 -3.09
N LYS A 136 1.57 16.04 -1.82
CA LYS A 136 2.89 15.76 -1.26
C LYS A 136 3.07 14.26 -1.13
N VAL A 137 4.12 13.74 -1.75
CA VAL A 137 4.54 12.34 -1.57
C VAL A 137 5.44 12.28 -0.33
N THR A 138 5.11 11.38 0.59
CA THR A 138 5.94 11.06 1.75
C THR A 138 6.27 9.57 1.71
N ALA A 139 7.50 9.24 2.09
CA ALA A 139 7.97 7.86 2.20
C ALA A 139 8.30 7.55 3.66
N GLU A 140 7.98 6.33 4.09
CA GLU A 140 8.24 5.83 5.44
C GLU A 140 8.89 4.44 5.35
N ILE A 141 9.79 4.15 6.28
CA ILE A 141 10.36 2.80 6.44
C ILE A 141 9.33 1.95 7.17
N VAL A 142 9.04 0.77 6.64
CA VAL A 142 8.12 -0.19 7.27
C VAL A 142 8.80 -0.76 8.52
N ASP A 143 8.10 -0.76 9.65
CA ASP A 143 8.63 -1.29 10.91
C ASP A 143 9.07 -2.75 10.76
N GLY A 144 10.26 -3.07 11.27
CA GLY A 144 10.84 -4.41 11.21
C GLY A 144 11.31 -4.87 9.82
N SER A 145 11.19 -4.03 8.78
CA SER A 145 11.56 -4.40 7.41
C SER A 145 13.05 -4.34 7.09
N VAL A 146 13.85 -3.70 7.94
CA VAL A 146 15.30 -3.55 7.77
C VAL A 146 16.00 -4.75 8.39
N THR A 147 16.72 -5.51 7.56
CA THR A 147 17.50 -6.68 8.00
C THR A 147 18.95 -6.31 8.32
N MET A 148 19.66 -7.17 9.06
CA MET A 148 21.08 -6.97 9.42
C MET A 148 21.96 -6.64 8.19
N ALA A 149 21.70 -7.29 7.05
CA ALA A 149 22.45 -7.07 5.81
C ALA A 149 22.31 -5.66 5.21
N LYS A 150 21.32 -4.89 5.67
CA LYS A 150 21.10 -3.49 5.25
C LYS A 150 21.71 -2.48 6.22
N LEU A 151 22.26 -2.94 7.35
CA LEU A 151 22.95 -2.08 8.32
C LEU A 151 24.39 -1.81 7.88
N ASP A 152 24.98 -0.75 8.42
CA ASP A 152 26.39 -0.46 8.21
C ASP A 152 27.30 -1.56 8.77
N ALA A 153 28.44 -1.81 8.12
CA ALA A 153 29.37 -2.88 8.50
C ALA A 153 29.89 -2.73 9.95
N SER A 154 30.07 -1.51 10.45
CA SER A 154 30.50 -1.28 11.84
C SER A 154 29.42 -1.71 12.85
N ILE A 155 28.15 -1.46 12.55
CA ILE A 155 27.01 -1.87 13.38
C ILE A 155 26.86 -3.39 13.34
N GLN A 156 26.96 -3.99 12.16
CA GLN A 156 26.93 -5.45 12.01
C GLN A 156 28.02 -6.12 12.85
N SER A 157 29.25 -5.62 12.78
CA SER A 157 30.39 -6.11 13.57
C SER A 157 30.14 -6.00 15.08
N THR A 158 29.59 -4.86 15.52
CA THR A 158 29.28 -4.63 16.94
C THR A 158 28.26 -5.64 17.46
N PHE A 159 27.18 -5.89 16.72
CA PHE A 159 26.19 -6.89 17.12
C PHE A 159 26.76 -8.31 17.14
N LEU A 160 27.62 -8.65 16.19
CA LEU A 160 28.30 -9.94 16.19
C LEU A 160 29.20 -10.09 17.41
N GLN A 161 29.94 -9.04 17.79
CA GLN A 161 30.76 -9.05 19.00
C GLN A 161 29.90 -9.26 20.25
N TYR A 162 28.77 -8.56 20.39
CA TYR A 162 27.86 -8.76 21.52
C TYR A 162 27.28 -10.17 21.57
N LEU A 163 27.01 -10.79 20.43
CA LEU A 163 26.57 -12.18 20.37
C LEU A 163 27.65 -13.11 20.90
N LEU A 164 28.90 -12.94 20.44
CA LEU A 164 30.03 -13.75 20.89
C LEU A 164 30.32 -13.58 22.39
N ASP A 165 30.26 -12.35 22.89
CA ASP A 165 30.46 -12.05 24.31
C ASP A 165 29.36 -12.70 25.17
N ALA A 166 28.11 -12.68 24.70
CA ALA A 166 27.00 -13.32 25.38
C ALA A 166 27.11 -14.85 25.40
N GLU A 167 27.55 -15.46 24.29
CA GLU A 167 27.81 -16.91 24.23
C GLU A 167 28.95 -17.32 25.17
N SER A 168 30.05 -16.57 25.16
CA SER A 168 31.18 -16.79 26.07
C SER A 168 30.76 -16.67 27.55
N ALA A 169 29.98 -15.64 27.89
CA ALA A 169 29.47 -15.45 29.24
C ALA A 169 28.53 -16.59 29.68
N ARG A 170 27.67 -17.07 28.77
CA ARG A 170 26.80 -18.24 29.01
C ARG A 170 27.64 -19.49 29.31
N ASP A 171 28.66 -19.75 28.51
CA ASP A 171 29.48 -20.96 28.65
C ASP A 171 30.32 -20.92 29.94
N LEU A 172 30.86 -19.75 30.29
CA LEU A 172 31.52 -19.53 31.58
C LEU A 172 30.56 -19.73 32.76
N ALA A 173 29.35 -19.18 32.68
CA ALA A 173 28.33 -19.36 33.73
C ALA A 173 27.98 -20.84 33.94
N LEU A 174 27.84 -21.60 32.85
CA LEU A 174 27.64 -23.05 32.90
C LEU A 174 28.84 -23.75 33.55
N GLN A 175 30.07 -23.37 33.20
CA GLN A 175 31.27 -23.94 33.80
C GLN A 175 31.36 -23.64 35.30
N TYR A 176 31.08 -22.41 35.72
CA TYR A 176 31.06 -22.04 37.14
C TYR A 176 29.99 -22.81 37.92
N GLN A 177 28.80 -23.00 37.34
CA GLN A 177 27.76 -23.83 37.94
C GLN A 177 28.25 -25.26 38.16
N LYS A 178 28.85 -25.88 37.13
CA LYS A 178 29.39 -27.25 37.23
C LYS A 178 30.49 -27.36 38.29
N ASN A 179 31.43 -26.42 38.29
CA ASN A 179 32.50 -26.38 39.27
C ASN A 179 31.99 -26.19 40.70
N ALA A 180 31.00 -25.32 40.91
CA ALA A 180 30.39 -25.10 42.21
C ALA A 180 29.76 -26.40 42.75
N LYS A 181 29.02 -27.13 41.90
CA LYS A 181 28.45 -28.44 42.27
C LYS A 181 29.55 -29.46 42.58
N ARG A 182 30.53 -29.61 41.70
CA ARG A 182 31.68 -30.51 41.87
C ARG A 182 32.35 -30.33 43.23
N TYR A 183 32.72 -29.10 43.59
CA TYR A 183 33.43 -28.86 44.85
C TYR A 183 32.55 -28.98 46.10
N ALA A 184 31.24 -28.80 45.96
CA ALA A 184 30.31 -28.92 47.09
C ALA A 184 30.03 -30.39 47.44
N ILE A 185 29.57 -31.18 46.46
CA ILE A 185 29.01 -32.53 46.68
C ILE A 185 29.54 -33.58 45.68
N GLY A 186 30.50 -33.21 44.84
CA GLY A 186 30.92 -34.02 43.70
C GLY A 186 29.97 -33.92 42.50
N ASP A 187 30.44 -34.40 41.36
CA ASP A 187 29.63 -34.53 40.14
C ASP A 187 30.20 -35.66 39.26
N ALA A 188 29.34 -36.56 38.79
CA ALA A 188 29.73 -37.71 37.98
C ALA A 188 30.41 -37.34 36.65
N GLU A 189 30.25 -36.09 36.18
CA GLU A 189 30.99 -35.59 35.01
C GLU A 189 32.49 -35.36 35.29
N PHE A 190 32.92 -35.36 36.56
CA PHE A 190 34.30 -35.10 36.97
C PHE A 190 34.85 -36.28 37.77
N ASP A 191 35.75 -37.02 37.12
CA ASP A 191 36.42 -38.17 37.71
C ASP A 191 37.20 -37.78 38.99
N GLY A 192 37.07 -38.61 40.03
CA GLY A 192 37.65 -38.39 41.36
C GLY A 192 36.92 -37.39 42.25
N SER A 193 35.87 -36.72 41.74
CA SER A 193 35.13 -35.72 42.54
C SER A 193 34.27 -36.31 43.65
N GLU A 194 34.05 -37.63 43.68
CA GLU A 194 33.34 -38.34 44.74
C GLU A 194 34.10 -38.36 46.08
N THR A 195 35.43 -38.17 46.04
CA THR A 195 36.29 -38.10 47.23
C THR A 195 37.02 -36.76 47.40
N ASP A 196 36.97 -35.88 46.39
CA ASP A 196 37.57 -34.55 46.42
C ASP A 196 36.48 -33.45 46.39
N ASN A 197 35.66 -33.41 47.43
CA ASN A 197 34.60 -32.42 47.62
C ASN A 197 34.36 -32.12 49.11
N ALA A 198 33.69 -31.00 49.39
CA ALA A 198 33.46 -30.54 50.76
C ALA A 198 32.62 -31.51 51.60
N GLU A 199 31.60 -32.15 51.01
CA GLU A 199 30.76 -33.14 51.70
C GLU A 199 31.58 -34.35 52.15
N TYR A 200 32.44 -34.90 51.27
CA TYR A 200 33.33 -36.01 51.60
C TYR A 200 34.28 -35.68 52.75
N TYR A 201 34.98 -34.54 52.69
CA TYR A 201 35.89 -34.13 53.76
C TYR A 201 35.17 -33.85 55.08
N CYS A 202 33.93 -33.36 55.03
CA CYS A 202 33.07 -33.19 56.21
C CYS A 202 32.73 -34.54 56.84
N ASP A 203 32.34 -35.53 56.03
CA ASP A 203 32.01 -36.86 56.52
C ASP A 203 33.21 -37.64 57.06
N GLN A 204 34.39 -37.49 56.45
CA GLN A 204 35.63 -38.04 57.02
C GLN A 204 35.96 -37.39 58.37
N SER A 205 35.85 -36.07 58.46
CA SER A 205 36.05 -35.34 59.72
C SER A 205 35.11 -35.82 60.83
N LYS A 206 33.84 -36.07 60.52
CA LYS A 206 32.87 -36.65 61.49
C LYS A 206 33.31 -38.03 61.97
N LYS A 207 33.65 -38.94 61.06
CA LYS A 207 34.13 -40.28 61.40
C LYS A 207 35.36 -40.23 62.31
N TYR A 208 36.34 -39.40 61.99
CA TYR A 208 37.53 -39.25 62.83
C TYR A 208 37.23 -38.62 64.18
N SER A 209 36.29 -37.67 64.25
CA SER A 209 35.82 -37.11 65.52
C SER A 209 35.16 -38.18 66.41
N GLU A 210 34.33 -39.05 65.83
CA GLU A 210 33.69 -40.15 66.56
C GLU A 210 34.74 -41.14 67.10
N ILE A 211 35.70 -41.55 66.27
CA ILE A 211 36.81 -42.42 66.70
C ILE A 211 37.64 -41.75 67.81
N ALA A 212 37.95 -40.46 67.67
CA ALA A 212 38.70 -39.73 68.68
C ALA A 212 37.95 -39.66 70.02
N GLN A 213 36.62 -39.50 70.00
CA GLN A 213 35.80 -39.56 71.21
C GLN A 213 35.79 -40.95 71.84
N GLU A 214 35.68 -42.02 71.03
CA GLU A 214 35.74 -43.40 71.51
C GLU A 214 37.09 -43.70 72.19
N VAL A 215 38.20 -43.32 71.54
CA VAL A 215 39.54 -43.48 72.10
C VAL A 215 39.74 -42.65 73.37
N ALA A 216 39.27 -41.40 73.40
CA ALA A 216 39.36 -40.54 74.57
C ALA A 216 38.53 -41.07 75.77
N ALA A 217 37.47 -41.83 75.52
CA ALA A 217 36.66 -42.47 76.55
C ALA A 217 37.33 -43.73 77.15
N MET A 218 38.39 -44.27 76.54
CA MET A 218 39.13 -45.42 77.07
C MET A 218 39.85 -45.05 78.37
N THR A 219 39.52 -45.74 79.47
CA THR A 219 40.22 -45.60 80.75
C THR A 219 40.84 -46.93 81.13
N TYR A 220 42.16 -46.97 81.26
CA TYR A 220 42.89 -48.17 81.67
C TYR A 220 42.69 -48.43 83.18
N PRO A 221 42.41 -49.68 83.60
CA PRO A 221 42.40 -50.02 85.01
C PRO A 221 43.82 -50.05 85.57
N ASN A 222 43.95 -49.82 86.87
CA ASN A 222 45.15 -50.20 87.60
C ASN A 222 44.99 -51.64 88.08
N VAL A 223 45.93 -52.52 87.68
CA VAL A 223 45.93 -53.94 88.05
C VAL A 223 47.06 -54.20 89.04
N TYR A 224 46.75 -54.89 90.14
CA TYR A 224 47.72 -55.25 91.17
C TYR A 224 47.41 -56.61 91.79
N VAL A 225 48.42 -57.21 92.43
CA VAL A 225 48.29 -58.47 93.18
C VAL A 225 48.03 -58.13 94.64
N ASP A 226 46.96 -58.68 95.21
CA ASP A 226 46.72 -58.65 96.66
C ASP A 226 47.70 -59.60 97.35
N ILE A 227 48.57 -59.05 98.18
CA ILE A 227 49.63 -59.79 98.86
C ILE A 227 49.08 -60.70 99.97
N GLY A 228 47.84 -60.46 100.43
CA GLY A 228 47.22 -61.24 101.51
C GLY A 228 46.62 -62.57 101.06
N ASN A 229 46.14 -62.67 99.82
CA ASN A 229 45.48 -63.86 99.28
C ASN A 229 46.00 -64.29 97.89
N GLY A 230 46.92 -63.53 97.29
CA GLY A 230 47.49 -63.81 95.97
C GLY A 230 46.53 -63.54 94.79
N HIS A 231 45.35 -62.98 95.02
CA HIS A 231 44.38 -62.69 93.97
C HIS A 231 44.78 -61.44 93.19
N LEU A 232 44.45 -61.42 91.89
CA LEU A 232 44.55 -60.23 91.06
C LEU A 232 43.33 -59.34 91.27
N LEU A 233 43.58 -58.06 91.53
CA LEU A 233 42.56 -57.03 91.69
C LEU A 233 42.73 -55.96 90.61
N ALA A 234 41.61 -55.47 90.08
CA ALA A 234 41.56 -54.33 89.17
C ALA A 234 40.70 -53.23 89.79
N ILE A 235 41.23 -51.99 89.85
CA ILE A 235 40.49 -50.81 90.30
C ILE A 235 40.37 -49.81 89.15
N GLY A 236 39.14 -49.35 88.93
CA GLY A 236 38.81 -48.40 87.88
C GLY A 236 38.86 -49.02 86.49
N GLY A 237 38.71 -48.17 85.47
CA GLY A 237 38.68 -48.57 84.06
C GLY A 237 37.28 -48.95 83.56
N ASN A 238 37.05 -48.70 82.28
CA ASN A 238 35.86 -49.13 81.54
C ASN A 238 36.32 -50.00 80.36
N ASN A 239 35.51 -50.98 79.94
CA ASN A 239 35.80 -51.86 78.80
C ASN A 239 37.10 -52.70 78.93
N PHE A 240 37.43 -53.15 80.15
CA PHE A 240 38.56 -54.04 80.42
C PHE A 240 38.07 -55.44 80.80
N TYR A 241 38.63 -56.46 80.12
CA TYR A 241 38.29 -57.85 80.34
C TYR A 241 39.55 -58.68 80.61
N LEU A 242 39.42 -59.61 81.56
CA LEU A 242 40.44 -60.60 81.90
C LEU A 242 39.90 -62.00 81.61
N SER A 243 40.67 -62.81 80.90
CA SER A 243 40.37 -64.22 80.65
C SER A 243 41.63 -65.06 80.76
N LEU A 244 41.46 -66.38 80.82
CA LEU A 244 42.56 -67.35 80.76
C LEU A 244 42.53 -68.04 79.40
N ASP A 245 43.69 -68.20 78.77
CA ASP A 245 43.81 -69.04 77.57
C ASP A 245 43.75 -70.53 77.92
N SER A 246 43.69 -71.37 76.89
CA SER A 246 43.67 -72.84 77.03
C SER A 246 44.93 -73.43 77.68
N SER A 247 45.99 -72.62 77.83
CA SER A 247 47.26 -72.97 78.46
C SER A 247 47.39 -72.41 79.89
N GLY A 248 46.36 -71.70 80.38
CA GLY A 248 46.34 -71.07 81.70
C GLY A 248 47.06 -69.73 81.80
N HIS A 249 47.43 -69.10 80.68
CA HIS A 249 47.97 -67.74 80.69
C HIS A 249 46.86 -66.71 80.82
N LEU A 250 47.14 -65.66 81.60
CA LEU A 250 46.24 -64.51 81.72
C LEU A 250 46.31 -63.64 80.46
N ILE A 251 45.15 -63.39 79.86
CA ILE A 251 44.98 -62.46 78.75
C ILE A 251 44.20 -61.24 79.27
N SER A 252 44.72 -60.05 78.98
CA SER A 252 44.01 -58.79 79.15
C SER A 252 43.62 -58.20 77.80
N GLN A 253 42.35 -57.83 77.65
CA GLN A 253 41.84 -57.16 76.45
C GLN A 253 41.14 -55.85 76.82
N ILE A 254 41.29 -54.86 75.95
CA ILE A 254 40.53 -53.61 75.98
C ILE A 254 39.80 -53.50 74.64
N GLY A 255 38.48 -53.32 74.67
CA GLY A 255 37.67 -53.25 73.46
C GLY A 255 36.21 -52.95 73.71
N SER A 256 35.53 -52.42 72.69
CA SER A 256 34.09 -52.12 72.66
C SER A 256 33.26 -53.40 72.55
N GLY A 257 33.25 -54.23 73.60
CA GLY A 257 32.16 -55.16 73.90
C GLY A 257 31.69 -56.15 72.82
N GLU A 258 32.53 -56.57 71.87
CA GLU A 258 32.22 -57.75 71.05
C GLU A 258 32.86 -59.00 71.69
N THR A 259 32.02 -59.73 72.41
CA THR A 259 32.30 -61.06 72.95
C THR A 259 32.63 -62.05 71.82
N VAL A 260 33.74 -62.78 71.97
CA VAL A 260 33.95 -64.08 71.33
C VAL A 260 33.11 -65.13 72.05
#